data_AF-A0ABD6E5Y0-F1
#
_entry.id   AF-A0ABD6E5Y0-F1
#
_cell.length_a   1.000
_cell.length_b   1.000
_cell.length_c   1.000
_cell.angle_alpha   90.00
_cell.angle_beta   90.00
_cell.angle_gamma   90.00
#
_symmetry.space_group_name_H-M   'P 1'
#
loop_
_entity.id
_entity.type
_entity.pdbx_description
1 polymer ?
#
loop_
_entity_poly.entity_id
_entity_poly.type
_entity_poly.pdbx_seq_one_letter_code
_entity_poly.pdbx_strand_id
1 'polypeptide(L)'
;MMKISKITKSDEAVVGIIVAVLLIGLMLIVVSILQTVFIPNWMKQVEAEHMDEVSEQFAQLKFAIDLQTVLNVSNLPISTPVTIGNKGFPILNSGQSFGDLTINEDATIFTIDNTSTPLIELGTIQYSSNNFYFLDQTYTYESGGIIITQDEGSIMTIKPSITMELDESNDLLINLTLINISITGNKYSASGFGTYPIRVEYNGIQISENISEFVTYINVSSSYPDAWYLFFRSPLNNIIENLGFSLTEDILDIVSDTVVLNLDELRAELVFSDIYVKYSTVKINAQIAPGWVE
;
A
#
# COMPACT_ATOMS: atom_id res chain seq x y z
N MET A 1 -29.47 -51.42 78.31
CA MET A 1 -30.36 -50.39 77.73
C MET A 1 -29.60 -49.71 76.61
N MET A 2 -29.93 -50.00 75.35
CA MET A 2 -29.15 -49.61 74.16
C MET A 2 -29.72 -48.31 73.59
N LYS A 3 -28.88 -47.27 73.47
CA LYS A 3 -29.28 -45.93 73.01
C LYS A 3 -29.06 -45.85 71.49
N ILE A 4 -30.14 -45.88 70.72
CA ILE A 4 -30.08 -45.74 69.26
C ILE A 4 -29.98 -44.24 68.93
N SER A 5 -28.88 -43.83 68.30
CA SER A 5 -28.69 -42.45 67.82
C SER A 5 -29.47 -42.23 66.52
N LYS A 6 -30.28 -41.16 66.49
CA LYS A 6 -31.01 -40.70 65.30
C LYS A 6 -30.01 -40.07 64.31
N ILE A 7 -29.96 -40.59 63.09
CA ILE A 7 -29.21 -39.98 61.98
C ILE A 7 -30.11 -38.88 61.38
N THR A 8 -29.73 -37.62 61.55
CA THR A 8 -30.40 -36.47 60.91
C THR A 8 -29.79 -36.22 59.54
N LYS A 9 -30.61 -36.19 58.47
CA LYS A 9 -30.18 -35.73 57.14
C LYS A 9 -29.85 -34.24 57.20
N SER A 10 -28.62 -33.88 56.83
CA SER A 10 -28.17 -32.50 56.68
C SER A 10 -28.28 -32.13 55.19
N ASP A 11 -29.29 -31.33 54.83
CA ASP A 11 -29.43 -30.75 53.49
C ASP A 11 -28.42 -29.59 53.26
N GLU A 12 -27.72 -29.17 54.31
CA GLU A 12 -26.75 -28.07 54.32
C GLU A 12 -25.52 -28.38 53.43
N ALA A 13 -25.09 -29.65 53.40
CA ALA A 13 -24.04 -30.10 52.49
C ALA A 13 -24.46 -30.03 51.01
N VAL A 14 -25.76 -30.20 50.72
CA VAL A 14 -26.31 -30.14 49.36
C VAL A 14 -26.35 -28.69 48.87
N VAL A 15 -26.70 -27.73 49.74
CA VAL A 15 -26.71 -26.30 49.40
C VAL A 15 -25.32 -25.79 49.03
N GLY A 16 -24.28 -26.19 49.78
CA GLY A 16 -22.90 -25.80 49.48
C GLY A 16 -22.42 -26.25 48.10
N ILE A 17 -22.78 -27.47 47.70
CA ILE A 17 -22.44 -28.03 46.38
C ILE A 17 -23.17 -27.26 45.27
N ILE A 18 -24.47 -26.97 45.46
CA ILE A 18 -25.26 -26.23 44.46
C ILE A 18 -24.68 -24.83 44.22
N VAL A 19 -24.30 -24.12 45.30
CA VAL A 19 -23.69 -22.78 45.19
C VAL A 19 -22.35 -22.85 44.45
N ALA A 20 -21.51 -23.84 44.76
CA ALA A 20 -20.22 -24.01 44.07
C ALA A 20 -20.39 -24.30 42.57
N VAL A 21 -21.33 -25.18 42.20
CA VAL A 21 -21.63 -25.49 40.79
C VAL A 21 -22.17 -24.27 40.05
N LEU A 22 -23.04 -23.48 40.69
CA LEU A 22 -23.54 -22.23 40.10
C LEU A 22 -22.43 -21.21 39.89
N LEU A 23 -21.49 -21.08 40.83
CA LEU A 23 -20.38 -20.13 40.73
C LEU A 23 -19.41 -20.53 39.61
N ILE A 24 -19.09 -21.82 39.49
CA ILE A 24 -18.28 -22.34 38.38
C ILE A 24 -19.02 -22.13 37.05
N GLY A 25 -20.32 -22.43 36.99
CA GLY A 25 -21.13 -22.20 35.80
C GLY A 25 -21.14 -20.74 35.37
N LEU A 26 -21.30 -19.81 36.32
CA LEU A 26 -21.21 -18.38 36.07
C LEU A 26 -19.82 -17.98 35.55
N MET A 27 -18.75 -18.48 36.18
CA MET A 27 -17.38 -18.21 35.75
C MET A 27 -17.14 -18.69 34.31
N LEU A 28 -17.59 -19.89 33.97
CA LEU A 28 -17.48 -20.44 32.62
C LEU A 28 -18.24 -19.60 31.60
N ILE A 29 -19.43 -19.12 31.94
CA ILE A 29 -20.21 -18.21 31.08
C ILE A 29 -19.45 -16.91 30.84
N VAL A 30 -18.90 -16.30 31.89
CA VAL A 30 -18.13 -15.05 31.78
C VAL A 30 -16.89 -15.25 30.89
N VAL A 31 -16.11 -16.31 31.12
CA VAL A 31 -14.93 -16.63 30.31
C VAL A 31 -15.33 -16.91 28.86
N SER A 32 -16.43 -17.62 28.63
CA SER A 32 -16.93 -17.89 27.28
C SER A 32 -17.28 -16.60 26.56
N ILE A 33 -18.04 -15.70 27.19
CA ILE A 33 -18.40 -14.40 26.59
C ILE A 33 -17.16 -13.56 26.29
N LEU A 34 -16.18 -13.53 27.21
CA LEU A 34 -14.91 -12.84 26.99
C LEU A 34 -14.20 -13.38 25.74
N GLN A 35 -14.10 -14.70 25.59
CA GLN A 35 -13.41 -15.32 24.48
C GLN A 35 -14.14 -15.20 23.14
N THR A 36 -15.47 -15.31 23.13
CA THR A 36 -16.23 -15.34 21.88
C THR A 36 -16.67 -13.97 21.39
N VAL A 37 -16.74 -12.96 22.27
CA VAL A 37 -17.28 -11.63 21.92
C VAL A 37 -16.24 -10.54 22.10
N PHE A 38 -15.60 -10.44 23.27
CA PHE A 38 -14.73 -9.30 23.57
C PHE A 38 -13.38 -9.42 22.87
N ILE A 39 -12.73 -10.58 22.93
CA ILE A 39 -11.41 -10.79 22.30
C ILE A 39 -11.44 -10.51 20.78
N PRO A 40 -12.38 -11.05 19.98
CA PRO A 40 -12.38 -10.80 18.54
C PRO A 40 -12.53 -9.31 18.19
N ASN A 41 -13.39 -8.59 18.93
CA ASN A 41 -13.60 -7.17 18.71
C ASN A 41 -12.36 -6.33 19.08
N TRP A 42 -11.70 -6.65 20.19
CA TRP A 42 -10.45 -6.00 20.57
C TRP A 42 -9.33 -6.29 19.58
N MET A 43 -9.20 -7.55 19.13
CA MET A 43 -8.17 -7.91 18.15
C MET A 43 -8.40 -7.25 16.80
N LYS A 44 -9.66 -7.16 16.34
CA LYS A 44 -10.00 -6.43 15.12
C LYS A 44 -9.59 -4.96 15.19
N GLN A 45 -9.80 -4.31 16.33
CA GLN A 45 -9.35 -2.93 16.55
C GLN A 45 -7.82 -2.82 16.50
N VAL A 46 -7.13 -3.74 17.17
CA VAL A 46 -5.66 -3.78 17.21
C VAL A 46 -5.04 -4.00 15.82
N GLU A 47 -5.64 -4.84 14.98
CA GLU A 47 -5.20 -5.04 13.60
C GLU A 47 -5.55 -3.84 12.70
N ALA A 48 -6.69 -3.19 12.91
CA ALA A 48 -7.04 -1.95 12.21
C ALA A 48 -6.08 -0.80 12.55
N GLU A 49 -5.78 -0.59 13.83
CA GLU A 49 -4.80 0.41 14.30
C GLU A 49 -3.40 0.12 13.76
N HIS A 50 -3.03 -1.16 13.62
CA HIS A 50 -1.78 -1.56 12.96
C HIS A 50 -1.75 -1.18 11.48
N MET A 51 -2.87 -1.32 10.75
CA MET A 51 -2.94 -0.87 9.34
C MET A 51 -2.86 0.66 9.22
N ASP A 52 -3.42 1.41 10.17
CA ASP A 52 -3.27 2.87 10.23
C ASP A 52 -1.80 3.27 10.46
N GLU A 53 -1.08 2.56 11.35
CA GLU A 53 0.35 2.76 11.59
C GLU A 53 1.18 2.51 10.31
N VAL A 54 0.89 1.42 9.60
CA VAL A 54 1.58 1.09 8.33
C VAL A 54 1.32 2.16 7.28
N SER A 55 0.08 2.63 7.15
CA SER A 55 -0.27 3.73 6.23
C SER A 55 0.54 4.99 6.51
N GLU A 56 0.67 5.37 7.79
CA GLU A 56 1.51 6.49 8.21
C GLU A 56 2.99 6.27 7.86
N GLN A 57 3.51 5.08 8.13
CA GLN A 57 4.90 4.72 7.83
C GLN A 57 5.22 4.75 6.33
N PHE A 58 4.28 4.32 5.49
CA PHE A 58 4.39 4.43 4.04
C PHE A 58 4.34 5.89 3.56
N ALA A 59 3.52 6.74 4.19
CA ALA A 59 3.54 8.17 3.91
C ALA A 59 4.88 8.81 4.32
N GLN A 60 5.47 8.41 5.45
CA GLN A 60 6.81 8.83 5.87
C GLN A 60 7.90 8.35 4.89
N LEU A 61 7.81 7.12 4.39
CA LEU A 61 8.69 6.57 3.36
C LEU A 61 8.61 7.41 2.09
N LYS A 62 7.40 7.70 1.59
CA LYS A 62 7.20 8.57 0.44
C LYS A 62 7.82 9.95 0.67
N PHE A 63 7.57 10.56 1.81
CA PHE A 63 8.15 11.86 2.16
C PHE A 63 9.68 11.83 2.12
N ALA A 64 10.31 10.77 2.64
CA ALA A 64 11.77 10.61 2.60
C ALA A 64 12.30 10.49 1.16
N ILE A 65 11.60 9.77 0.29
CA ILE A 65 11.98 9.62 -1.12
C ILE A 65 11.78 10.93 -1.90
N ASP A 66 10.64 11.59 -1.70
CA ASP A 66 10.35 12.88 -2.33
C ASP A 66 11.37 13.94 -1.90
N LEU A 67 11.72 13.99 -0.61
CA LEU A 67 12.76 14.87 -0.10
C LEU A 67 14.11 14.61 -0.77
N GLN A 68 14.52 13.35 -0.90
CA GLN A 68 15.77 13.00 -1.57
C GLN A 68 15.76 13.35 -3.06
N THR A 69 14.62 13.15 -3.72
CA THR A 69 14.42 13.52 -5.12
C THR A 69 14.59 15.03 -5.32
N VAL A 70 14.03 15.85 -4.43
CA VAL A 70 14.15 17.31 -4.46
C VAL A 70 15.57 17.77 -4.13
N LEU A 71 16.21 17.17 -3.13
CA LEU A 71 17.57 17.52 -2.73
C LEU A 71 18.60 17.16 -3.82
N ASN A 72 18.38 16.08 -4.57
CA ASN A 72 19.25 15.62 -5.65
C ASN A 72 20.73 15.47 -5.18
N VAL A 73 20.91 14.97 -3.96
CA VAL A 73 22.24 14.71 -3.38
C VAL A 73 22.40 13.22 -3.16
N SER A 74 23.36 12.62 -3.86
CA SER A 74 23.77 11.23 -3.65
C SER A 74 24.54 11.06 -2.33
N ASN A 75 24.63 9.83 -1.81
CA ASN A 75 25.34 9.50 -0.57
C ASN A 75 24.68 10.03 0.72
N LEU A 76 23.37 10.30 0.69
CA LEU A 76 22.57 10.70 1.85
C LEU A 76 21.45 9.68 2.12
N PRO A 77 21.76 8.54 2.76
CA PRO A 77 20.73 7.55 3.07
C PRO A 77 19.79 8.04 4.16
N ILE A 78 18.48 7.84 3.95
CA ILE A 78 17.43 8.07 4.94
C ILE A 78 16.77 6.74 5.27
N SER A 79 16.58 6.47 6.55
CA SER A 79 15.90 5.25 7.01
C SER A 79 14.53 5.59 7.57
N THR A 80 13.49 4.89 7.11
CA THR A 80 12.12 5.01 7.60
C THR A 80 11.66 3.67 8.20
N PRO A 81 10.99 3.65 9.37
CA PRO A 81 10.55 2.41 9.98
C PRO A 81 9.28 1.89 9.30
N VAL A 82 9.18 0.58 9.11
CA VAL A 82 7.93 -0.12 8.76
C VAL A 82 7.70 -1.27 9.72
N THR A 83 6.56 -1.28 10.40
CA THR A 83 6.11 -2.34 11.31
C THR A 83 5.37 -3.38 10.48
N ILE A 84 5.87 -4.62 10.43
CA ILE A 84 5.31 -5.66 9.55
C ILE A 84 4.37 -6.62 10.26
N GLY A 85 4.13 -6.44 11.56
CA GLY A 85 3.20 -7.27 12.33
C GLY A 85 3.10 -6.81 13.77
N ASN A 86 2.03 -7.22 14.45
CA ASN A 86 1.71 -6.77 15.80
C ASN A 86 2.04 -7.84 16.86
N LYS A 87 2.59 -7.39 17.99
CA LYS A 87 2.70 -8.23 19.19
C LYS A 87 1.31 -8.39 19.80
N GLY A 88 0.69 -9.54 19.58
CA GLY A 88 -0.59 -9.91 20.19
C GLY A 88 -0.62 -9.77 21.72
N PHE A 89 -1.81 -9.89 22.32
CA PHE A 89 -2.02 -9.59 23.73
C PHE A 89 -1.24 -10.52 24.70
N PRO A 90 -0.43 -9.99 25.64
CA PRO A 90 0.46 -10.79 26.49
C PRO A 90 -0.21 -11.86 27.36
N ILE A 91 -1.46 -11.62 27.79
CA ILE A 91 -2.17 -12.50 28.73
C ILE A 91 -2.86 -13.68 28.01
N LEU A 92 -3.10 -13.56 26.70
CA LEU A 92 -4.00 -14.46 25.98
C LEU A 92 -3.31 -15.32 24.91
N ASN A 93 -2.00 -15.13 24.65
CA ASN A 93 -1.26 -15.78 23.56
C ASN A 93 -2.01 -15.74 22.22
N SER A 94 -2.87 -14.73 22.04
CA SER A 94 -3.85 -14.65 20.96
C SER A 94 -3.40 -13.64 19.91
N GLY A 95 -3.35 -14.09 18.65
CA GLY A 95 -3.39 -13.23 17.46
C GLY A 95 -2.17 -12.36 17.25
N GLN A 96 -0.97 -12.95 17.11
CA GLN A 96 0.11 -12.24 16.44
C GLN A 96 -0.27 -12.13 14.96
N SER A 97 -0.45 -10.90 14.46
CA SER A 97 -0.54 -10.66 13.01
C SER A 97 0.87 -10.65 12.45
N PHE A 98 1.04 -11.37 11.35
CA PHE A 98 2.29 -11.40 10.61
C PHE A 98 2.12 -10.57 9.34
N GLY A 99 3.23 -10.19 8.74
CA GLY A 99 3.21 -9.56 7.43
C GLY A 99 4.55 -9.68 6.76
N ASP A 100 4.51 -9.38 5.48
CA ASP A 100 5.62 -9.51 4.55
C ASP A 100 5.94 -8.14 3.98
N LEU A 101 7.21 -7.75 4.05
CA LEU A 101 7.73 -6.54 3.43
C LEU A 101 8.77 -6.96 2.39
N THR A 102 8.61 -6.47 1.17
CA THR A 102 9.43 -6.84 0.03
C THR A 102 9.78 -5.61 -0.81
N ILE A 103 10.94 -5.65 -1.45
CA ILE A 103 11.35 -4.72 -2.50
C ILE A 103 11.44 -5.55 -3.77
N ASN A 104 10.69 -5.16 -4.80
CA ASN A 104 10.64 -5.86 -6.07
C ASN A 104 11.23 -4.92 -7.14
N GLU A 105 12.21 -5.40 -7.90
CA GLU A 105 12.69 -4.69 -9.09
C GLU A 105 11.79 -5.02 -10.28
N ASP A 106 11.73 -4.11 -11.26
CA ASP A 106 11.06 -4.30 -12.56
C ASP A 106 9.58 -4.74 -12.45
N ALA A 107 8.90 -4.31 -11.38
CA ALA A 107 7.52 -4.68 -11.09
C ALA A 107 6.49 -3.89 -11.90
N THR A 108 6.84 -2.66 -12.28
CA THR A 108 5.99 -1.77 -13.08
C THR A 108 6.75 -1.32 -14.32
N ILE A 109 6.06 -1.33 -15.45
CA ILE A 109 6.65 -0.95 -16.73
C ILE A 109 5.88 0.25 -17.30
N PHE A 110 6.59 1.34 -17.52
CA PHE A 110 6.10 2.48 -18.30
C PHE A 110 6.62 2.39 -19.72
N THR A 111 5.73 2.55 -20.69
CA THR A 111 6.06 2.68 -22.11
C THR A 111 5.49 3.99 -22.62
N ILE A 112 6.31 4.76 -23.32
CA ILE A 112 5.91 6.03 -23.94
C ILE A 112 6.14 5.87 -25.42
N ASP A 113 5.08 5.60 -26.18
CA ASP A 113 5.20 5.22 -27.57
C ASP A 113 5.43 6.45 -28.44
N ASN A 114 6.69 6.57 -28.86
CA ASN A 114 7.20 7.49 -29.86
C ASN A 114 8.01 6.74 -30.92
N THR A 115 8.85 7.43 -31.69
CA THR A 115 9.72 6.80 -32.72
C THR A 115 10.69 5.74 -32.18
N SER A 116 10.99 5.72 -30.88
CA SER A 116 11.93 4.83 -30.19
C SER A 116 11.35 4.00 -29.03
N THR A 117 10.08 4.23 -28.67
CA THR A 117 9.31 3.50 -27.62
C THR A 117 10.15 3.13 -26.39
N PRO A 118 10.64 4.09 -25.58
CA PRO A 118 11.41 3.78 -24.38
C PRO A 118 10.65 2.89 -23.40
N LEU A 119 11.30 1.79 -23.00
CA LEU A 119 10.85 0.89 -21.94
C LEU A 119 11.46 1.36 -20.60
N ILE A 120 10.61 1.66 -19.63
CA ILE A 120 11.03 2.15 -18.31
C ILE A 120 10.55 1.17 -17.25
N GLU A 121 11.46 0.33 -16.78
CA GLU A 121 11.22 -0.62 -15.69
C GLU A 121 11.44 0.07 -14.34
N LEU A 122 10.46 -0.08 -13.44
CA LEU A 122 10.41 0.58 -12.15
C LEU A 122 10.19 -0.47 -11.05
N GLY A 123 10.98 -0.41 -9.99
CA GLY A 123 10.75 -1.21 -8.80
C GLY A 123 9.72 -0.63 -7.83
N THR A 124 9.26 -1.48 -6.91
CA THR A 124 8.26 -1.18 -5.88
C THR A 124 8.74 -1.59 -4.49
N ILE A 125 8.12 -0.99 -3.46
CA ILE A 125 8.25 -1.41 -2.06
C ILE A 125 6.87 -1.82 -1.59
N GLN A 126 6.71 -3.05 -1.17
CA GLN A 126 5.40 -3.65 -0.89
C GLN A 126 5.36 -4.25 0.51
N TYR A 127 4.35 -3.86 1.28
CA TYR A 127 3.94 -4.54 2.52
C TYR A 127 2.63 -5.29 2.29
N SER A 128 2.53 -6.52 2.77
CA SER A 128 1.29 -7.30 2.81
C SER A 128 1.01 -7.75 4.23
N SER A 129 -0.21 -7.49 4.72
CA SER A 129 -0.67 -8.02 6.01
C SER A 129 -1.12 -9.48 5.90
N ASN A 130 -1.18 -10.14 7.05
CA ASN A 130 -1.84 -11.43 7.26
C ASN A 130 -2.61 -11.36 8.60
N ASN A 131 -3.74 -10.66 8.56
CA ASN A 131 -4.63 -10.34 9.66
C ASN A 131 -5.63 -11.46 9.92
N PHE A 132 -6.02 -11.67 11.18
CA PHE A 132 -6.97 -12.73 11.56
C PHE A 132 -8.41 -12.23 11.76
N TYR A 133 -8.59 -10.96 12.12
CA TYR A 133 -9.86 -10.37 12.54
C TYR A 133 -10.24 -9.10 11.76
N PHE A 134 -9.25 -8.42 11.18
CA PHE A 134 -9.39 -7.29 10.27
C PHE A 134 -9.09 -7.70 8.83
N LEU A 135 -9.46 -6.85 7.87
CA LEU A 135 -9.22 -7.10 6.45
C LEU A 135 -7.72 -7.11 6.15
N ASP A 136 -7.32 -7.97 5.23
CA ASP A 136 -5.97 -7.93 4.69
C ASP A 136 -5.81 -6.75 3.74
N GLN A 137 -4.69 -6.05 3.88
CA GLN A 137 -4.34 -4.90 3.08
C GLN A 137 -2.89 -5.03 2.61
N THR A 138 -2.68 -4.62 1.37
CA THR A 138 -1.35 -4.51 0.78
C THR A 138 -1.07 -3.04 0.50
N TYR A 139 0.04 -2.53 1.02
CA TYR A 139 0.54 -1.18 0.77
C TYR A 139 1.71 -1.28 -0.20
N THR A 140 1.57 -0.70 -1.39
CA THR A 140 2.62 -0.68 -2.40
C THR A 140 3.02 0.75 -2.70
N TYR A 141 4.30 1.09 -2.47
CA TYR A 141 4.91 2.28 -3.03
C TYR A 141 5.35 1.99 -4.46
N GLU A 142 4.80 2.72 -5.42
CA GLU A 142 5.00 2.49 -6.85
C GLU A 142 5.11 3.82 -7.61
N SER A 143 6.23 4.04 -8.30
CA SER A 143 6.49 5.24 -9.12
C SER A 143 6.15 6.58 -8.44
N GLY A 144 6.39 6.68 -7.13
CA GLY A 144 6.09 7.89 -6.36
C GLY A 144 4.67 7.97 -5.78
N GLY A 145 3.79 7.05 -6.14
CA GLY A 145 2.46 6.89 -5.54
C GLY A 145 2.45 5.84 -4.43
N ILE A 146 1.35 5.81 -3.66
CA ILE A 146 1.05 4.74 -2.70
C ILE A 146 -0.30 4.14 -3.08
N ILE A 147 -0.29 2.84 -3.33
CA ILE A 147 -1.46 2.04 -3.71
C ILE A 147 -1.82 1.14 -2.53
N ILE A 148 -3.10 1.14 -2.17
CA ILE A 148 -3.68 0.21 -1.20
C ILE A 148 -4.53 -0.79 -1.97
N THR A 149 -4.29 -2.07 -1.73
CA THR A 149 -5.06 -3.17 -2.32
C THR A 149 -5.74 -3.99 -1.23
N GLN A 150 -6.98 -4.37 -1.51
CA GLN A 150 -7.84 -5.21 -0.69
C GLN A 150 -8.57 -6.21 -1.61
N ASP A 151 -9.33 -7.15 -1.04
CA ASP A 151 -10.08 -8.16 -1.79
C ASP A 151 -11.00 -7.56 -2.89
N GLU A 152 -11.51 -6.34 -2.68
CA GLU A 152 -12.49 -5.69 -3.56
C GLU A 152 -11.85 -4.80 -4.65
N GLY A 153 -10.53 -4.59 -4.63
CA GLY A 153 -9.82 -3.79 -5.64
C GLY A 153 -8.61 -3.03 -5.10
N SER A 154 -8.07 -2.15 -5.94
CA SER A 154 -6.91 -1.31 -5.64
C SER A 154 -7.20 0.17 -5.84
N ILE A 155 -6.63 1.01 -4.96
CA ILE A 155 -6.76 2.47 -5.04
C ILE A 155 -5.45 3.15 -4.71
N MET A 156 -5.12 4.19 -5.48
CA MET A 156 -3.99 5.05 -5.19
C MET A 156 -4.37 6.12 -4.16
N THR A 157 -3.89 5.98 -2.92
CA THR A 157 -4.22 6.89 -1.81
C THR A 157 -3.31 8.11 -1.76
N ILE A 158 -2.06 7.98 -2.22
CA ILE A 158 -1.17 9.13 -2.42
C ILE A 158 -0.73 9.15 -3.88
N LYS A 159 -0.94 10.28 -4.55
CA LYS A 159 -0.63 10.46 -5.96
C LYS A 159 0.89 10.51 -6.22
N PRO A 160 1.35 10.00 -7.38
CA PRO A 160 2.70 10.19 -7.87
C PRO A 160 2.92 11.63 -8.34
N SER A 161 4.19 11.94 -8.63
CA SER A 161 4.61 13.22 -9.20
C SER A 161 4.40 13.24 -10.72
N ILE A 162 3.14 13.07 -11.11
CA ILE A 162 2.67 13.15 -12.50
C ILE A 162 1.67 14.30 -12.59
N THR A 163 1.91 15.21 -13.54
CA THR A 163 1.01 16.33 -13.81
C THR A 163 0.63 16.36 -15.29
N MET A 164 -0.59 16.84 -15.51
CA MET A 164 -1.16 17.04 -16.83
C MET A 164 -1.86 18.40 -16.78
N GLU A 165 -1.35 19.35 -17.54
CA GLU A 165 -1.76 20.75 -17.48
C GLU A 165 -1.84 21.33 -18.89
N LEU A 166 -2.74 22.29 -19.09
CA LEU A 166 -2.80 23.09 -20.31
C LEU A 166 -1.91 24.31 -20.14
N ASP A 167 -1.11 24.62 -21.15
CA ASP A 167 -0.32 25.85 -21.18
C ASP A 167 -1.15 27.06 -21.66
N GLU A 168 -0.52 28.24 -21.78
CA GLU A 168 -1.19 29.46 -22.26
C GLU A 168 -1.65 29.36 -23.73
N SER A 169 -1.09 28.43 -24.51
CA SER A 169 -1.39 28.15 -25.91
C SER A 169 -2.46 27.05 -26.07
N ASN A 170 -2.99 26.50 -24.97
CA ASN A 170 -3.81 25.30 -24.90
C ASN A 170 -3.08 24.01 -25.33
N ASP A 171 -1.76 23.97 -25.31
CA ASP A 171 -1.00 22.73 -25.50
C ASP A 171 -1.03 21.90 -24.22
N LEU A 172 -1.16 20.59 -24.38
CA LEU A 172 -1.20 19.66 -23.27
C LEU A 172 0.22 19.29 -22.84
N LEU A 173 0.63 19.72 -21.64
CA LEU A 173 1.90 19.36 -21.03
C LEU A 173 1.72 18.23 -20.02
N ILE A 174 2.34 17.08 -20.30
CA ILE A 174 2.39 15.92 -19.41
C ILE A 174 3.80 15.81 -18.83
N ASN A 175 3.95 16.05 -17.53
CA ASN A 175 5.21 15.88 -16.82
C ASN A 175 5.17 14.61 -15.97
N LEU A 176 6.06 13.67 -16.25
CA LEU A 176 6.19 12.39 -15.57
C LEU A 176 7.50 12.36 -14.77
N THR A 177 7.42 12.47 -13.44
CA THR A 177 8.57 12.15 -12.58
C THR A 177 8.36 10.75 -12.02
N LEU A 178 9.02 9.78 -12.67
CA LEU A 178 8.91 8.36 -12.33
C LEU A 178 10.01 7.99 -11.34
N ILE A 179 9.64 7.36 -10.23
CA ILE A 179 10.60 6.89 -9.22
C ILE A 179 10.88 5.41 -9.45
N ASN A 180 12.12 5.07 -9.78
CA ASN A 180 12.58 3.69 -9.84
C ASN A 180 13.25 3.30 -8.52
N ILE A 181 12.74 2.24 -7.89
CA ILE A 181 13.37 1.61 -6.73
C ILE A 181 14.27 0.46 -7.21
N SER A 182 15.57 0.54 -6.90
CA SER A 182 16.53 -0.55 -7.12
C SER A 182 17.02 -1.12 -5.79
N ILE A 183 17.22 -2.43 -5.74
CA ILE A 183 17.71 -3.11 -4.54
C ILE A 183 19.19 -2.78 -4.35
N THR A 184 19.57 -2.52 -3.10
CA THR A 184 20.97 -2.43 -2.70
C THR A 184 21.25 -3.35 -1.52
N GLY A 185 22.26 -4.22 -1.68
CA GLY A 185 22.64 -5.20 -0.68
C GLY A 185 21.78 -6.47 -0.72
N ASN A 186 21.86 -7.28 0.34
CA ASN A 186 21.33 -8.66 0.35
C ASN A 186 20.00 -8.81 1.11
N LYS A 187 19.44 -7.72 1.63
CA LYS A 187 18.19 -7.74 2.40
C LYS A 187 17.14 -6.89 1.72
N TYR A 188 16.29 -7.55 0.95
CA TYR A 188 15.18 -6.97 0.19
C TYR A 188 13.83 -7.55 0.60
N SER A 189 13.79 -8.49 1.54
CA SER A 189 12.55 -8.99 2.13
C SER A 189 12.67 -9.18 3.65
N ALA A 190 11.56 -9.01 4.35
CA ALA A 190 11.39 -9.34 5.76
C ALA A 190 9.98 -9.87 5.99
N SER A 191 9.86 -10.95 6.74
CA SER A 191 8.59 -11.60 7.07
C SER A 191 8.50 -11.81 8.57
N GLY A 192 7.29 -11.71 9.12
CA GLY A 192 7.03 -12.00 10.52
C GLY A 192 6.45 -10.81 11.25
N PHE A 193 7.05 -10.41 12.36
CA PHE A 193 6.57 -9.33 13.22
C PHE A 193 7.71 -8.41 13.65
N GLY A 194 7.37 -7.16 13.97
CA GLY A 194 8.32 -6.15 14.43
C GLY A 194 8.56 -5.05 13.39
N THR A 195 9.44 -4.11 13.75
CA THR A 195 9.71 -2.91 12.96
C THR A 195 11.06 -3.01 12.28
N TYR A 196 11.04 -2.87 10.96
CA TYR A 196 12.22 -2.95 10.10
C TYR A 196 12.45 -1.60 9.43
N PRO A 197 13.66 -1.01 9.52
CA PRO A 197 13.95 0.21 8.79
C PRO A 197 14.15 -0.08 7.31
N ILE A 198 13.50 0.69 6.45
CA ILE A 198 13.77 0.77 5.02
C ILE A 198 14.71 1.93 4.79
N ARG A 199 15.95 1.62 4.38
CA ARG A 199 16.95 2.60 3.99
C ARG A 199 16.75 2.92 2.51
N VAL A 200 16.55 4.18 2.18
CA VAL A 200 16.46 4.70 0.81
C VAL A 200 17.57 5.70 0.55
N GLU A 201 18.14 5.68 -0.65
CA GLU A 201 19.28 6.52 -1.05
C GLU A 201 19.18 6.96 -2.51
N TYR A 202 19.29 8.25 -2.76
CA TYR A 202 19.30 8.82 -4.10
C TYR A 202 20.54 8.39 -4.89
N ASN A 203 20.31 7.86 -6.11
CA ASN A 203 21.32 7.32 -7.01
C ASN A 203 21.35 8.02 -8.38
N GLY A 204 20.77 9.21 -8.48
CA GLY A 204 20.78 10.01 -9.70
C GLY A 204 19.44 10.05 -10.43
N ILE A 205 19.42 10.83 -11.50
CA ILE A 205 18.25 11.04 -12.36
C ILE A 205 18.65 10.78 -13.81
N GLN A 206 17.82 10.03 -14.52
CA GLN A 206 17.86 9.90 -15.96
C GLN A 206 16.79 10.81 -16.54
N ILE A 207 17.23 11.95 -17.08
CA ILE A 207 16.35 12.90 -17.74
C ILE A 207 16.36 12.54 -19.23
N SER A 208 15.19 12.27 -19.79
CA SER A 208 15.00 12.36 -21.24
C SER A 208 14.64 13.80 -21.56
N GLU A 209 15.60 14.59 -22.02
CA GLU A 209 15.37 16.00 -22.38
C GLU A 209 14.61 16.17 -23.71
N ASN A 210 14.51 15.10 -24.51
CA ASN A 210 13.80 15.14 -25.78
C ASN A 210 12.37 14.59 -25.64
N ILE A 211 11.46 15.54 -25.46
CA ILE A 211 10.09 15.49 -25.98
C ILE A 211 10.16 14.83 -27.37
N SER A 212 9.53 13.67 -27.55
CA SER A 212 9.25 13.23 -28.90
C SER A 212 8.22 14.17 -29.50
N GLU A 213 8.58 14.77 -30.63
CA GLU A 213 7.58 15.16 -31.62
C GLU A 213 6.71 13.91 -31.87
N PHE A 214 5.45 13.99 -31.42
CA PHE A 214 4.40 12.97 -31.57
C PHE A 214 4.49 11.70 -30.67
N VAL A 215 4.10 11.82 -29.39
CA VAL A 215 3.74 10.65 -28.56
C VAL A 215 2.32 10.18 -28.92
N THR A 216 2.17 8.88 -29.13
CA THR A 216 0.91 8.24 -29.51
C THR A 216 0.21 7.59 -28.31
N TYR A 217 0.96 6.83 -27.51
CA TYR A 217 0.44 6.15 -26.32
C TYR A 217 1.35 6.35 -25.11
N ILE A 218 0.75 6.36 -23.93
CA ILE A 218 1.44 6.13 -22.66
C ILE A 218 0.80 4.89 -22.04
N ASN A 219 1.56 3.80 -21.90
CA ASN A 219 1.06 2.58 -21.28
C ASN A 219 1.78 2.30 -19.96
N VAL A 220 1.00 1.90 -18.95
CA VAL A 220 1.48 1.54 -17.62
C VAL A 220 1.06 0.11 -17.31
N SER A 221 2.01 -0.82 -17.35
CA SER A 221 1.80 -2.20 -16.94
C SER A 221 2.13 -2.34 -15.46
N SER A 222 1.14 -2.72 -14.65
CA SER A 222 1.25 -2.83 -13.19
C SER A 222 0.35 -3.97 -12.70
N SER A 223 0.67 -4.53 -11.53
CA SER A 223 -0.25 -5.45 -10.84
C SER A 223 -1.53 -4.77 -10.33
N TYR A 224 -1.59 -3.43 -10.37
CA TYR A 224 -2.70 -2.62 -9.89
C TYR A 224 -3.24 -1.66 -10.96
N PRO A 225 -3.76 -2.18 -12.09
CA PRO A 225 -4.21 -1.34 -13.20
C PRO A 225 -5.39 -0.43 -12.80
N ASP A 226 -6.30 -0.89 -11.93
CA ASP A 226 -7.45 -0.09 -11.48
C ASP A 226 -7.01 1.21 -10.78
N ALA A 227 -5.98 1.12 -9.93
CA ALA A 227 -5.44 2.27 -9.21
C ALA A 227 -4.86 3.32 -10.17
N TRP A 228 -4.12 2.87 -11.20
CA TRP A 228 -3.56 3.74 -12.24
C TRP A 228 -4.65 4.33 -13.14
N TYR A 229 -5.65 3.55 -13.52
CA TYR A 229 -6.78 4.02 -14.32
C TYR A 229 -7.54 5.12 -13.60
N LEU A 230 -7.90 4.90 -12.32
CA LEU A 230 -8.55 5.92 -11.50
C LEU A 230 -7.68 7.17 -11.32
N PHE A 231 -6.36 7.00 -11.19
CA PHE A 231 -5.43 8.11 -11.11
C PHE A 231 -5.44 8.96 -12.39
N PHE A 232 -5.28 8.37 -13.58
CA PHE A 232 -5.24 9.12 -14.85
C PHE A 232 -6.58 9.73 -15.22
N ARG A 233 -7.69 9.08 -14.85
CA ARG A 233 -9.05 9.56 -15.14
C ARG A 233 -9.34 10.92 -14.53
N SER A 234 -8.85 11.20 -13.32
CA SER A 234 -9.12 12.46 -12.61
C SER A 234 -8.54 13.72 -13.30
N PRO A 235 -7.22 13.82 -13.57
CA PRO A 235 -6.67 14.96 -14.29
C PRO A 235 -7.20 15.07 -15.73
N LEU A 236 -7.43 13.94 -16.41
CA LEU A 236 -8.05 13.93 -17.74
C LEU A 236 -9.44 14.55 -17.69
N ASN A 237 -10.32 14.10 -16.78
CA ASN A 237 -11.66 14.66 -16.65
C ASN A 237 -11.64 16.17 -16.41
N ASN A 238 -10.71 16.69 -15.60
CA ASN A 238 -10.59 18.13 -15.37
C ASN A 238 -10.25 18.89 -16.67
N ILE A 239 -9.29 18.38 -17.46
CA ILE A 239 -8.93 18.97 -18.75
C ILE A 239 -10.12 18.91 -19.72
N ILE A 240 -10.80 17.77 -19.75
CA ILE A 240 -11.95 17.52 -20.61
C ILE A 240 -13.12 18.45 -20.27
N GLU A 241 -13.43 18.61 -18.98
CA GLU A 241 -14.47 19.52 -18.48
C GLU A 241 -14.17 20.99 -18.83
N ASN A 242 -12.91 21.42 -18.69
CA ASN A 242 -12.50 22.77 -19.06
C ASN A 242 -12.66 23.05 -20.57
N LEU A 243 -12.62 22.00 -21.38
CA LEU A 243 -12.67 22.08 -22.85
C LEU A 243 -14.05 21.71 -23.42
N GLY A 244 -14.97 21.20 -22.59
CA GLY A 244 -16.38 21.04 -22.93
C GLY A 244 -16.75 19.77 -23.70
N PHE A 245 -15.98 18.68 -23.55
CA PHE A 245 -16.30 17.36 -24.13
C PHE A 245 -16.37 16.28 -23.03
N SER A 246 -16.42 15.00 -23.39
CA SER A 246 -16.51 13.87 -22.46
C SER A 246 -15.47 12.80 -22.75
N LEU A 247 -14.93 12.16 -21.71
CA LEU A 247 -14.00 11.04 -21.84
C LEU A 247 -14.69 9.83 -22.51
N THR A 248 -14.04 9.24 -23.50
CA THR A 248 -14.44 7.99 -24.15
C THR A 248 -13.53 6.84 -23.70
N GLU A 249 -14.01 5.60 -23.84
CA GLU A 249 -13.19 4.39 -23.57
C GLU A 249 -11.96 4.33 -24.50
N ASP A 250 -12.01 4.98 -25.67
CA ASP A 250 -10.90 5.01 -26.63
C ASP A 250 -9.71 5.87 -26.18
N ILE A 251 -9.90 6.81 -25.22
CA ILE A 251 -8.84 7.68 -24.67
C ILE A 251 -8.11 7.00 -23.51
N LEU A 252 -8.85 6.32 -22.63
CA LEU A 252 -8.30 5.68 -21.44
C LEU A 252 -8.98 4.33 -21.23
N ASP A 253 -8.20 3.26 -21.30
CA ASP A 253 -8.69 1.88 -21.17
C ASP A 253 -7.75 1.01 -20.30
N ILE A 254 -8.26 -0.14 -19.86
CA ILE A 254 -7.50 -1.19 -19.20
C ILE A 254 -7.48 -2.42 -20.10
N VAL A 255 -6.29 -2.75 -20.60
CA VAL A 255 -6.06 -3.95 -21.42
C VAL A 255 -5.22 -4.95 -20.60
N SER A 256 -5.88 -5.98 -20.06
CA SER A 256 -5.26 -6.93 -19.12
C SER A 256 -4.73 -6.21 -17.87
N ASP A 257 -3.41 -6.17 -17.69
CA ASP A 257 -2.74 -5.54 -16.54
C ASP A 257 -2.11 -4.19 -16.91
N THR A 258 -2.49 -3.64 -18.07
CA THR A 258 -1.92 -2.40 -18.62
C THR A 258 -2.99 -1.33 -18.77
N VAL A 259 -2.75 -0.16 -18.17
CA VAL A 259 -3.53 1.05 -18.42
C VAL A 259 -2.97 1.72 -19.66
N VAL A 260 -3.83 1.96 -20.66
CA VAL A 260 -3.48 2.55 -21.94
C VAL A 260 -4.08 3.95 -22.00
N LEU A 261 -3.22 4.96 -22.12
CA LEU A 261 -3.61 6.34 -22.40
C LEU A 261 -3.31 6.65 -23.87
N ASN A 262 -4.36 6.78 -24.68
CA ASN A 262 -4.27 7.06 -26.10
C ASN A 262 -4.27 8.57 -26.34
N LEU A 263 -3.09 9.10 -26.65
CA LEU A 263 -2.89 10.53 -26.92
C LEU A 263 -3.27 10.91 -28.36
N ASP A 264 -3.33 9.96 -29.29
CA ASP A 264 -3.78 10.22 -30.66
C ASP A 264 -5.28 10.52 -30.71
N GLU A 265 -6.09 9.71 -30.01
CA GLU A 265 -7.53 9.94 -29.92
C GLU A 265 -7.82 11.23 -29.14
N LEU A 266 -7.07 11.45 -28.06
CA LEU A 266 -7.11 12.69 -27.29
C LEU A 266 -6.83 13.90 -28.22
N ARG A 267 -5.78 13.83 -29.06
CA ARG A 267 -5.45 14.90 -30.01
C ARG A 267 -6.54 15.12 -31.07
N ALA A 268 -7.18 14.05 -31.55
CA ALA A 268 -8.23 14.12 -32.57
C ALA A 268 -9.48 14.88 -32.06
N GLU A 269 -9.84 14.68 -30.80
CA GLU A 269 -10.98 15.35 -30.15
C GLU A 269 -10.68 16.82 -29.78
N LEU A 270 -9.41 17.15 -29.53
CA LEU A 270 -9.07 18.33 -28.73
C LEU A 270 -8.65 19.60 -29.46
N VAL A 271 -8.40 19.56 -30.77
CA VAL A 271 -7.90 20.74 -31.52
C VAL A 271 -6.70 21.41 -30.82
N PHE A 272 -5.85 20.64 -30.13
CA PHE A 272 -4.59 21.15 -29.58
C PHE A 272 -3.62 21.54 -30.70
N SER A 273 -2.72 22.49 -30.45
CA SER A 273 -1.57 22.67 -31.35
C SER A 273 -0.64 21.48 -31.24
N ASP A 274 -0.34 21.01 -30.02
CA ASP A 274 0.46 19.80 -29.76
C ASP A 274 0.26 19.21 -28.34
N ILE A 275 0.74 17.95 -28.16
CA ILE A 275 0.84 17.28 -26.84
C ILE A 275 2.33 17.07 -26.54
N TYR A 276 2.79 17.61 -25.42
CA TYR A 276 4.18 17.53 -24.99
C TYR A 276 4.30 16.61 -23.78
N VAL A 277 5.09 15.53 -23.93
CA VAL A 277 5.38 14.60 -22.83
C VAL A 277 6.84 14.76 -22.44
N LYS A 278 7.06 15.12 -21.18
CA LYS A 278 8.38 15.14 -20.55
C LYS A 278 8.40 14.08 -19.47
N TYR A 279 9.40 13.20 -19.50
CA TYR A 279 9.61 12.24 -18.43
C TYR A 279 11.02 12.31 -17.86
N SER A 280 11.15 11.91 -16.60
CA SER A 280 12.42 11.72 -15.94
C SER A 280 12.30 10.56 -14.97
N THR A 281 13.31 9.70 -14.97
CA THR A 281 13.37 8.55 -14.07
C THR A 281 14.39 8.84 -12.98
N VAL A 282 13.91 8.96 -11.74
CA VAL A 282 14.73 9.14 -10.55
C VAL A 282 15.09 7.77 -10.00
N LYS A 283 16.36 7.50 -9.77
CA LYS A 283 16.83 6.23 -9.22
C LYS A 283 17.02 6.33 -7.72
N ILE A 284 16.34 5.46 -6.99
CA ILE A 284 16.44 5.35 -5.54
C ILE A 284 16.87 3.92 -5.20
N ASN A 285 18.02 3.81 -4.54
CA ASN A 285 18.49 2.56 -3.98
C ASN A 285 17.75 2.29 -2.66
N ALA A 286 17.24 1.08 -2.47
CA ALA A 286 16.50 0.69 -1.27
C ALA A 286 17.02 -0.61 -0.65
N GLN A 287 16.93 -0.71 0.67
CA GLN A 287 17.32 -1.89 1.45
C GLN A 287 16.45 -2.01 2.72
N ILE A 288 16.09 -3.25 3.09
CA ILE A 288 15.41 -3.56 4.35
C ILE A 288 16.43 -3.94 5.44
N ALA A 289 16.26 -3.38 6.64
CA ALA A 289 17.10 -3.59 7.84
C ALA A 289 18.54 -3.04 7.71
N PRO A 290 19.20 -2.69 8.84
CA PRO A 290 20.58 -2.23 8.80
C PRO A 290 21.47 -3.46 8.58
N GLY A 291 21.84 -3.72 7.33
CA GLY A 291 22.73 -4.81 6.98
C GLY A 291 23.67 -4.42 5.86
N TRP A 292 24.63 -3.55 6.15
CA TRP A 292 25.89 -3.58 5.39
C TRP A 292 26.63 -4.84 5.83
N VAL A 293 26.75 -5.82 4.93
CA VAL A 293 27.93 -6.67 4.90
C VAL A 293 28.68 -6.17 3.68
N GLU A 294 29.82 -5.54 3.92
CA GLU A 294 30.84 -5.27 2.89
C GLU A 294 31.27 -6.57 2.19
#